data_AF-A0A935JHP0-F1
#
_entry.id   AF-A0A935JHP0-F1
#
_cell.length_a   1.000
_cell.length_b   1.000
_cell.length_c   1.000
_cell.angle_alpha   90.00
_cell.angle_beta   90.00
_cell.angle_gamma   90.00
#
_symmetry.space_group_name_H-M   'P 1'
#
loop_
_entity.id
_entity.type
_entity.pdbx_description
1 polymer ?
#
loop_
_entity_poly.entity_id
_entity_poly.type
_entity_poly.pdbx_seq_one_letter_code
_entity_poly.pdbx_strand_id
1 'polypeptide(L)'
;MRYLILCSSFTQTQAVCGTPGAAVCSDEDGCDAGSCPTNSCHLVTTTTNICTGIDYPDILGSTGGGSTGEGSGSNGGGPIPYVYPCETTQNNPAPFTATNNIEDPGDCPEPGEGDGWIPWQDEPSSFDPNNPCNVVDSLLKTTAFPVLLHKLRDSTINNYEIGYSQLNTLNPANYSETYYTGQFNSETLSVDVILNYATDGLAHNHYNSPDRLHNFSAEDIYKLAYYWSIGKINNLSTFSYTVVTDSTSYILMIDDPAAFITFAQTWFDTEEHIKAFAIHLYRNFHYANDGNSIDEDERAFLNALQAPPLNGAGLKLFRGNAGMNSFTPIKVSSTGQLVTNPCN
;
A
#
# COMPACT_ATOMS: atom_id res chain seq x y z
N MET A 1 -32.57 9.41 2.28
CA MET A 1 -31.22 9.95 2.04
C MET A 1 -30.82 10.71 3.28
N ARG A 2 -29.79 10.25 4.01
CA ARG A 2 -29.29 10.91 5.23
C ARG A 2 -27.92 11.52 4.91
N TYR A 3 -27.74 12.77 5.30
CA TYR A 3 -26.48 13.49 5.14
C TYR A 3 -25.75 13.55 6.48
N LEU A 4 -24.47 13.18 6.49
CA LEU A 4 -23.57 13.48 7.58
C LEU A 4 -22.72 14.67 7.16
N ILE A 5 -22.90 15.80 7.83
CA ILE A 5 -22.08 16.99 7.60
C ILE A 5 -21.03 17.03 8.70
N LEU A 6 -19.79 16.78 8.32
CA LEU A 6 -18.64 16.93 9.21
C LEU A 6 -18.04 18.30 8.96
N CYS A 7 -18.13 19.16 9.97
CA CYS A 7 -17.50 20.46 9.98
C CYS A 7 -16.26 20.40 10.87
N SER A 8 -15.13 20.84 10.34
CA SER A 8 -13.95 21.12 11.14
C SER A 8 -13.66 22.62 11.08
N SER A 9 -13.26 23.15 12.23
CA SER A 9 -12.87 24.54 12.39
C SER A 9 -11.39 24.56 12.73
N PHE A 10 -10.57 25.12 11.86
CA PHE A 10 -9.17 25.37 12.14
C PHE A 10 -8.93 26.86 12.34
N THR A 11 -8.21 27.20 13.40
CA THR A 11 -7.87 28.58 13.72
C THR A 11 -6.36 28.73 13.61
N GLN A 12 -5.93 29.60 12.70
CA GLN A 12 -4.53 29.96 12.56
C GLN A 12 -4.30 31.38 13.05
N THR A 13 -3.24 31.56 13.85
CA THR A 13 -2.78 32.88 14.26
C THR A 13 -1.45 33.16 13.57
N GLN A 14 -1.38 34.23 12.80
CA GLN A 14 -0.18 34.65 12.08
C GLN A 14 0.21 36.08 12.45
N ALA A 15 1.51 36.36 12.56
CA ALA A 15 2.01 37.72 12.69
C ALA A 15 2.11 38.37 11.29
N VAL A 16 1.50 39.53 11.10
CA VAL A 16 1.58 40.29 9.84
C VAL A 16 1.99 41.73 10.11
N CYS A 17 2.70 42.34 9.15
CA CYS A 17 3.07 43.75 9.20
C CYS A 17 1.85 44.65 8.92
N GLY A 18 1.61 45.67 9.76
CA GLY A 18 0.60 46.70 9.52
C GLY A 18 -0.10 47.24 10.78
N THR A 19 -1.15 48.05 10.58
CA THR A 19 -2.10 48.55 11.61
C THR A 19 -3.52 48.30 11.12
N PRO A 20 -4.40 47.62 11.88
CA PRO A 20 -5.22 48.33 12.88
C PRO A 20 -5.64 47.53 14.14
N GLY A 21 -5.68 48.21 15.29
CA GLY A 21 -6.82 48.04 16.22
C GLY A 21 -6.60 47.56 17.66
N ALA A 22 -5.54 46.84 18.01
CA ALA A 22 -5.18 46.56 19.42
C ALA A 22 -3.76 46.00 19.53
N ALA A 23 -2.97 46.62 20.40
CA ALA A 23 -1.57 46.33 20.65
C ALA A 23 -1.37 44.99 21.36
N VAL A 24 -0.37 44.19 20.95
CA VAL A 24 0.72 43.67 21.80
C VAL A 24 1.89 43.26 20.90
N CYS A 25 3.06 43.88 21.09
CA CYS A 25 4.44 43.38 20.91
C CYS A 25 5.37 44.59 21.11
N SER A 26 5.80 44.84 22.36
CA SER A 26 6.79 45.86 22.69
C SER A 26 7.74 45.31 23.76
N ASP A 27 8.72 44.52 23.34
CA ASP A 27 9.99 44.36 24.04
C ASP A 27 11.06 45.25 23.39
N GLU A 28 12.20 45.43 24.06
CA GLU A 28 13.28 46.35 23.65
C GLU A 28 13.90 46.02 22.28
N ASP A 29 13.68 44.80 21.76
CA ASP A 29 14.30 44.30 20.53
C ASP A 29 13.37 44.41 19.29
N GLY A 30 12.10 44.75 19.47
CA GLY A 30 11.15 44.88 18.37
C GLY A 30 10.76 43.54 17.74
N CYS A 31 10.00 43.59 16.65
CA CYS A 31 9.34 42.41 16.09
C CYS A 31 10.31 41.52 15.28
N ASP A 32 10.60 40.31 15.76
CA ASP A 32 11.47 39.30 15.12
C ASP A 32 10.90 38.70 13.82
N ALA A 33 9.67 39.05 13.43
CA ALA A 33 9.09 38.65 12.16
C ALA A 33 9.56 39.57 11.02
N GLY A 34 10.79 39.35 10.55
CA GLY A 34 11.33 39.80 9.27
C GLY A 34 10.93 41.20 8.79
N SER A 35 11.82 42.19 8.95
CA SER A 35 11.84 43.47 8.20
C SER A 35 10.46 44.11 7.91
N CYS A 36 9.61 44.32 8.92
CA CYS A 36 8.37 45.08 8.72
C CYS A 36 8.68 46.57 8.44
N PRO A 37 8.27 47.14 7.29
CA PRO A 37 8.61 48.52 6.91
C PRO A 37 8.06 49.60 7.86
N THR A 38 7.05 49.26 8.68
CA THR A 38 6.34 50.19 9.57
C THR A 38 6.71 50.03 11.05
N ASN A 39 7.64 49.13 11.40
CA ASN A 39 7.98 48.76 12.79
C ASN A 39 6.78 48.32 13.67
N SER A 40 5.69 47.83 13.06
CA SER A 40 4.51 47.36 13.79
C SER A 40 4.00 46.03 13.24
N CYS A 41 3.95 45.03 14.11
CA CYS A 41 3.37 43.71 13.85
C CYS A 41 2.09 43.52 14.66
N HIS A 42 1.15 42.75 14.13
CA HIS A 42 0.00 42.29 14.89
C HIS A 42 -0.35 40.84 14.54
N LEU A 43 -0.97 40.15 15.50
CA LEU A 43 -1.47 38.80 15.30
C LEU A 43 -2.84 38.85 14.65
N VAL A 44 -2.93 38.33 13.43
CA VAL A 44 -4.22 38.08 12.77
C VAL A 44 -4.59 36.63 13.04
N THR A 45 -5.74 36.44 13.68
CA THR A 45 -6.33 35.13 13.86
C THR A 45 -7.39 34.92 12.80
N THR A 46 -7.21 33.93 11.94
CA THR A 46 -8.18 33.53 10.92
C THR A 46 -8.74 32.17 11.30
N THR A 47 -10.05 32.10 11.52
CA THR A 47 -10.76 30.83 11.69
C THR A 47 -11.42 30.47 10.38
N THR A 48 -11.01 29.34 9.81
CA THR A 48 -11.62 28.78 8.62
C THR A 48 -12.45 27.57 9.03
N ASN A 49 -13.72 27.59 8.63
CA ASN A 49 -14.64 26.47 8.82
C ASN A 49 -14.80 25.77 7.48
N ILE A 50 -14.46 24.49 7.43
CA ILE A 50 -14.68 23.64 6.27
C ILE A 50 -15.67 22.56 6.68
N CYS A 51 -16.80 22.54 5.98
CA CYS A 51 -17.82 21.52 6.13
C CYS A 51 -17.89 20.69 4.87
N THR A 52 -17.85 19.38 5.02
CA THR A 52 -18.05 18.44 3.92
C THR A 52 -19.25 17.58 4.23
N GLY A 53 -20.17 17.52 3.27
CA GLY A 53 -21.30 16.60 3.31
C GLY A 53 -20.88 15.27 2.68
N ILE A 54 -21.11 14.18 3.39
CA ILE A 54 -20.97 12.83 2.83
C ILE A 54 -22.38 12.25 2.67
N ASP A 55 -22.71 11.91 1.43
CA ASP A 55 -23.96 11.24 1.08
C ASP A 55 -23.79 9.73 1.25
N TYR A 56 -24.64 9.12 2.08
CA TYR A 56 -24.70 7.66 2.18
C TYR A 56 -26.07 7.15 1.70
N PRO A 57 -26.10 6.08 0.89
CA PRO A 57 -27.34 5.45 0.47
C PRO A 57 -28.07 4.87 1.68
N ASP A 58 -29.40 5.00 1.73
CA ASP A 58 -30.23 4.44 2.79
C ASP A 58 -30.09 2.91 2.79
N ILE A 59 -29.34 2.38 3.74
CA ILE A 59 -29.35 0.94 4.05
C ILE A 59 -30.51 0.69 5.02
N LEU A 60 -31.74 0.75 4.52
CA LEU A 60 -32.91 0.20 5.20
C LEU A 60 -33.87 -0.38 4.17
N GLY A 61 -33.99 -1.71 4.18
CA GLY A 61 -35.17 -2.41 3.68
C GLY A 61 -34.97 -3.17 2.37
N SER A 62 -34.33 -4.35 2.47
CA SER A 62 -34.71 -5.46 1.61
C SER A 62 -36.21 -5.70 1.75
N THR A 63 -36.98 -5.34 0.73
CA THR A 63 -38.31 -5.88 0.47
C THR A 63 -38.32 -6.38 -0.96
N GLY A 64 -38.51 -7.69 -1.09
CA GLY A 64 -38.47 -8.40 -2.36
C GLY A 64 -39.59 -8.02 -3.34
N GLY A 65 -39.29 -8.34 -4.60
CA GLY A 65 -40.17 -8.34 -5.77
C GLY A 65 -39.24 -8.56 -6.97
N GLY A 66 -39.24 -9.67 -7.71
CA GLY A 66 -40.36 -10.51 -8.10
C GLY A 66 -41.02 -9.92 -9.33
N SER A 67 -40.53 -10.28 -10.53
CA SER A 67 -41.31 -10.64 -11.75
C SER A 67 -40.59 -10.30 -13.07
N THR A 68 -40.33 -11.36 -13.83
CA THR A 68 -40.52 -11.58 -15.28
C THR A 68 -39.96 -10.59 -16.32
N GLY A 69 -39.00 -11.08 -17.08
CA GLY A 69 -38.72 -10.63 -18.45
C GLY A 69 -38.23 -11.80 -19.29
N GLU A 70 -39.14 -12.42 -20.04
CA GLU A 70 -38.84 -13.38 -21.10
C GLU A 70 -38.04 -12.70 -22.21
N GLY A 71 -37.01 -13.38 -22.73
CA GLY A 71 -36.15 -12.84 -23.77
C GLY A 71 -35.26 -13.91 -24.37
N SER A 72 -35.87 -14.76 -25.19
CA SER A 72 -35.28 -15.80 -26.03
C SER A 72 -34.14 -15.31 -26.93
N GLY A 73 -33.05 -16.07 -27.00
CA GLY A 73 -31.95 -15.90 -27.96
C GLY A 73 -30.91 -17.01 -27.87
N SER A 74 -31.22 -18.19 -28.43
CA SER A 74 -30.31 -19.32 -28.58
C SER A 74 -29.34 -19.09 -29.74
N ASN A 75 -28.04 -19.38 -29.52
CA ASN A 75 -27.15 -19.96 -30.53
C ASN A 75 -25.86 -20.51 -29.88
N GLY A 76 -25.72 -21.83 -29.90
CA GLY A 76 -24.46 -22.49 -30.26
C GLY A 76 -23.38 -22.69 -29.20
N GLY A 77 -23.57 -23.69 -28.33
CA GLY A 77 -22.49 -24.33 -27.58
C GLY A 77 -22.93 -25.72 -27.15
N GLY A 78 -22.53 -26.75 -27.88
CA GLY A 78 -22.86 -28.13 -27.53
C GLY A 78 -22.33 -28.50 -26.14
N PRO A 79 -22.97 -29.46 -25.44
CA PRO A 79 -22.59 -29.81 -24.08
C PRO A 79 -21.16 -30.34 -24.03
N ILE A 80 -20.39 -29.78 -23.11
CA ILE A 80 -19.11 -30.31 -22.65
C ILE A 80 -19.41 -31.73 -22.11
N PRO A 81 -18.68 -32.79 -22.51
CA PRO A 81 -18.94 -34.13 -22.00
C PRO A 81 -18.70 -34.15 -20.49
N TYR A 82 -19.78 -34.39 -19.75
CA TYR A 82 -19.79 -34.59 -18.31
C TYR A 82 -19.22 -35.99 -18.04
N VAL A 83 -18.08 -36.08 -17.37
CA VAL A 83 -17.56 -37.36 -16.90
C VAL A 83 -17.92 -37.46 -15.42
N TYR A 84 -18.93 -38.26 -15.10
CA TYR A 84 -19.20 -38.64 -13.72
C TYR A 84 -18.01 -39.49 -13.23
N PRO A 85 -17.31 -39.11 -12.15
CA PRO A 85 -16.22 -39.92 -11.59
C PRO A 85 -16.71 -41.27 -11.02
N CYS A 86 -18.01 -41.55 -11.09
CA CYS A 86 -18.65 -42.76 -10.59
C CYS A 86 -19.39 -43.58 -11.67
N GLU A 87 -19.32 -43.22 -12.96
CA GLU A 87 -19.83 -44.08 -14.02
C GLU A 87 -18.79 -45.14 -14.40
N THR A 88 -18.81 -46.27 -13.69
CA THR A 88 -18.15 -47.49 -14.15
C THR A 88 -18.90 -48.04 -15.35
N THR A 89 -18.59 -47.55 -16.56
CA THR A 89 -18.46 -48.35 -17.79
C THR A 89 -18.23 -47.43 -18.99
N GLN A 90 -16.99 -47.00 -19.23
CA GLN A 90 -16.46 -46.86 -20.58
C GLN A 90 -14.93 -46.70 -20.57
N ASN A 91 -14.25 -47.82 -20.83
CA ASN A 91 -12.89 -47.97 -21.37
C ASN A 91 -11.95 -46.76 -21.29
N ASN A 92 -11.23 -46.61 -20.16
CA ASN A 92 -9.96 -45.91 -20.15
C ASN A 92 -8.83 -46.93 -19.89
N PRO A 93 -7.95 -47.24 -20.86
CA PRO A 93 -6.85 -48.15 -20.63
C PRO A 93 -5.72 -47.43 -19.86
N ALA A 94 -5.55 -47.84 -18.60
CA ALA A 94 -4.30 -47.83 -17.81
C ALA A 94 -3.81 -46.47 -17.25
N PRO A 95 -3.02 -46.49 -16.15
CA PRO A 95 -3.34 -45.72 -14.94
C PRO A 95 -2.30 -44.63 -14.62
N PHE A 96 -2.76 -43.51 -14.05
CA PHE A 96 -1.86 -42.65 -13.29
C PHE A 96 -1.52 -43.35 -11.98
N THR A 97 -0.34 -43.95 -11.94
CA THR A 97 0.34 -44.33 -10.70
C THR A 97 0.74 -43.07 -9.95
N ALA A 98 -0.06 -42.66 -8.97
CA ALA A 98 0.38 -41.80 -7.88
C ALA A 98 -0.10 -42.40 -6.57
N THR A 99 0.89 -42.81 -5.78
CA THR A 99 0.81 -43.37 -4.43
C THR A 99 0.05 -42.46 -3.46
N ASN A 100 -1.15 -42.91 -3.07
CA ASN A 100 -1.79 -42.89 -1.75
C ASN A 100 -1.54 -41.71 -0.80
N ASN A 101 -2.61 -40.92 -0.58
CA ASN A 101 -3.12 -40.50 0.74
C ASN A 101 -4.51 -39.84 0.65
N ILE A 102 -5.37 -40.30 -0.26
CA ILE A 102 -6.79 -39.90 -0.25
C ILE A 102 -7.53 -41.05 0.43
N GLU A 103 -8.03 -40.79 1.65
CA GLU A 103 -9.01 -41.68 2.28
C GLU A 103 -10.21 -41.83 1.34
N ASP A 104 -10.56 -43.08 1.06
CA ASP A 104 -11.75 -43.48 0.31
C ASP A 104 -13.00 -42.82 0.93
N PRO A 105 -13.64 -41.84 0.26
CA PRO A 105 -14.85 -41.23 0.77
C PRO A 105 -15.97 -42.24 0.54
N GLY A 106 -16.18 -43.13 1.51
CA GLY A 106 -17.13 -44.23 1.40
C GLY A 106 -18.52 -43.80 0.89
N ASP A 107 -19.21 -44.78 0.30
CA ASP A 107 -20.59 -44.80 -0.21
C ASP A 107 -21.25 -43.43 -0.44
N CYS A 108 -21.16 -42.96 -1.68
CA CYS A 108 -21.92 -41.81 -2.18
C CYS A 108 -23.43 -42.03 -1.94
N PRO A 109 -24.16 -41.05 -1.35
CA PRO A 109 -25.61 -41.16 -1.18
C PRO A 109 -26.33 -41.14 -2.55
N GLU A 110 -27.42 -41.90 -2.67
CA GLU A 110 -28.30 -41.87 -3.85
C GLU A 110 -28.86 -40.45 -4.06
N PRO A 111 -28.75 -39.85 -5.26
CA PRO A 111 -29.19 -38.48 -5.49
C PRO A 111 -30.73 -38.38 -5.46
N GLY A 112 -31.25 -37.51 -4.60
CA GLY A 112 -32.66 -37.12 -4.59
C GLY A 112 -32.99 -36.11 -5.70
N GLU A 113 -34.23 -36.14 -6.20
CA GLU A 113 -34.74 -35.18 -7.18
C GLU A 113 -34.81 -33.77 -6.57
N GLY A 114 -33.79 -32.94 -6.80
CA GLY A 114 -33.83 -31.52 -6.46
C GLY A 114 -32.50 -30.90 -6.01
N ASP A 115 -31.56 -31.70 -5.55
CA ASP A 115 -30.31 -31.19 -4.97
C ASP A 115 -29.16 -31.28 -5.97
N GLY A 116 -29.14 -30.33 -6.90
CA GLY A 116 -27.92 -30.03 -7.63
C GLY A 116 -26.85 -29.60 -6.63
N TRP A 117 -25.82 -30.42 -6.45
CA TRP A 117 -24.56 -29.97 -5.82
C TRP A 117 -23.99 -28.85 -6.69
N ILE A 118 -24.24 -27.60 -6.31
CA ILE A 118 -23.41 -26.49 -6.75
C ILE A 118 -22.04 -26.79 -6.14
N PRO A 119 -20.96 -26.95 -6.93
CA PRO A 119 -19.63 -26.98 -6.36
C PRO A 119 -19.52 -25.76 -5.46
N TRP A 120 -19.19 -25.95 -4.19
CA TRP A 120 -18.78 -24.83 -3.35
C TRP A 120 -17.70 -24.09 -4.14
N GLN A 121 -18.06 -22.95 -4.75
CA GLN A 121 -17.07 -21.95 -5.04
C GLN A 121 -16.51 -21.63 -3.66
N ASP A 122 -15.21 -21.85 -3.48
CA ASP A 122 -14.50 -21.45 -2.26
C ASP A 122 -15.05 -20.08 -1.86
N GLU A 123 -15.74 -20.02 -0.71
CA GLU A 123 -16.16 -18.76 -0.11
C GLU A 123 -14.96 -17.82 -0.23
N PRO A 124 -15.11 -16.62 -0.83
CA PRO A 124 -13.97 -15.74 -1.05
C PRO A 124 -13.27 -15.59 0.30
N SER A 125 -11.99 -15.99 0.35
CA SER A 125 -11.23 -16.01 1.59
C SER A 125 -11.48 -14.72 2.33
N SER A 126 -11.97 -14.81 3.58
CA SER A 126 -12.30 -13.63 4.37
C SER A 126 -11.06 -12.74 4.40
N PHE A 127 -11.16 -11.55 3.82
CA PHE A 127 -10.04 -10.62 3.80
C PHE A 127 -9.66 -10.28 5.23
N ASP A 128 -8.46 -10.72 5.63
CA ASP A 128 -7.85 -10.29 6.88
C ASP A 128 -6.92 -9.11 6.59
N PRO A 129 -7.31 -7.87 6.96
CA PRO A 129 -6.49 -6.67 6.76
C PRO A 129 -5.20 -6.68 7.60
N ASN A 130 -5.05 -7.61 8.56
CA ASN A 130 -3.83 -7.75 9.35
C ASN A 130 -2.82 -8.70 8.70
N ASN A 131 -3.17 -9.35 7.58
CA ASN A 131 -2.23 -10.12 6.79
C ASN A 131 -1.75 -9.29 5.59
N PRO A 132 -0.49 -8.81 5.59
CA PRO A 132 0.06 -8.01 4.49
C PRO A 132 -0.08 -8.67 3.11
N CYS A 133 -0.06 -10.00 3.03
CA CYS A 133 -0.23 -10.67 1.75
C CYS A 133 -1.65 -10.56 1.20
N ASN A 134 -2.67 -10.64 2.06
CA ASN A 134 -4.06 -10.41 1.65
C ASN A 134 -4.25 -8.99 1.11
N VAL A 135 -3.57 -8.01 1.72
CA VAL A 135 -3.59 -6.62 1.26
C VAL A 135 -2.94 -6.49 -0.12
N VAL A 136 -1.73 -7.03 -0.30
CA VAL A 136 -1.04 -7.01 -1.60
C VAL A 136 -1.84 -7.71 -2.69
N ASP A 137 -2.37 -8.91 -2.42
CA ASP A 137 -3.21 -9.64 -3.37
C ASP A 137 -4.50 -8.88 -3.71
N SER A 138 -5.07 -8.17 -2.74
CA SER A 138 -6.24 -7.31 -2.93
C SER A 138 -5.93 -6.09 -3.80
N LEU A 139 -4.77 -5.44 -3.59
CA LEU A 139 -4.31 -4.32 -4.41
C LEU A 139 -4.19 -4.72 -5.89
N LEU A 140 -3.60 -5.89 -6.17
CA LEU A 140 -3.42 -6.39 -7.52
C LEU A 140 -4.73 -6.75 -8.23
N LYS A 141 -5.82 -6.99 -7.48
CA LYS A 141 -7.16 -7.24 -8.02
C LYS A 141 -7.93 -5.95 -8.33
N THR A 142 -7.45 -4.78 -7.88
CA THR A 142 -8.04 -3.48 -8.27
C THR A 142 -7.72 -3.18 -9.73
N THR A 143 -8.55 -2.35 -10.38
CA THR A 143 -8.27 -1.87 -11.74
C THR A 143 -7.15 -0.84 -11.80
N ALA A 144 -7.00 -0.03 -10.75
CA ALA A 144 -6.16 1.16 -10.78
C ALA A 144 -4.71 0.90 -10.31
N PHE A 145 -4.48 -0.02 -9.38
CA PHE A 145 -3.13 -0.29 -8.87
C PHE A 145 -2.20 -0.92 -9.93
N PRO A 146 -2.60 -1.94 -10.72
CA PRO A 146 -1.77 -2.43 -11.82
C PRO A 146 -1.46 -1.35 -12.87
N VAL A 147 -2.42 -0.46 -13.16
CA VAL A 147 -2.21 0.69 -14.06
C VAL A 147 -1.17 1.65 -13.47
N LEU A 148 -1.21 1.91 -12.17
CA LEU A 148 -0.21 2.72 -11.47
C LEU A 148 1.20 2.10 -11.57
N LEU A 149 1.34 0.79 -11.33
CA LEU A 149 2.62 0.08 -11.46
C LEU A 149 3.21 0.22 -12.87
N HIS A 150 2.38 0.05 -13.91
CA HIS A 150 2.83 0.23 -15.29
C HIS A 150 3.21 1.68 -15.60
N LYS A 151 2.44 2.68 -15.12
CA LYS A 151 2.80 4.09 -15.28
C LYS A 151 4.15 4.43 -14.64
N LEU A 152 4.41 3.90 -13.44
CA LEU A 152 5.68 4.08 -12.74
C LEU A 152 6.83 3.42 -13.50
N ARG A 153 6.66 2.15 -13.93
CA ARG A 153 7.65 1.44 -14.75
C ARG A 153 7.99 2.21 -16.02
N ASP A 154 6.96 2.64 -16.76
CA ASP A 154 7.14 3.34 -18.04
C ASP A 154 7.80 4.72 -17.85
N SER A 155 7.84 5.24 -16.62
CA SER A 155 8.50 6.49 -16.25
C SER A 155 9.94 6.32 -15.76
N THR A 156 10.42 5.08 -15.56
CA THR A 156 11.81 4.79 -15.11
C THR A 156 12.88 5.16 -16.13
N ILE A 157 12.47 5.49 -17.37
CA ILE A 157 13.33 6.01 -18.44
C ILE A 157 13.67 7.50 -18.26
N ASN A 158 12.88 8.22 -17.45
CA ASN A 158 13.05 9.65 -17.24
C ASN A 158 14.17 9.95 -16.25
N ASN A 159 14.78 11.12 -16.36
CA ASN A 159 15.80 11.61 -15.42
C ASN A 159 15.23 12.24 -14.14
N TYR A 160 13.98 11.96 -13.82
CA TYR A 160 13.29 12.42 -12.62
C TYR A 160 12.35 11.33 -12.11
N GLU A 161 11.99 11.43 -10.84
CA GLU A 161 11.03 10.55 -10.19
C GLU A 161 9.62 11.12 -10.26
N ILE A 162 8.64 10.24 -10.35
CA ILE A 162 7.23 10.57 -10.18
C ILE A 162 6.69 9.76 -9.01
N GLY A 163 5.82 10.40 -8.23
CA GLY A 163 5.24 9.85 -7.02
C GLY A 163 3.73 10.02 -7.00
N TYR A 164 3.05 9.10 -6.33
CA TYR A 164 1.60 9.04 -6.24
C TYR A 164 1.19 8.69 -4.82
N SER A 165 0.20 9.39 -4.30
CA SER A 165 -0.57 8.94 -3.13
C SER A 165 -1.76 8.08 -3.57
N GLN A 166 -2.27 7.20 -2.70
CA GLN A 166 -3.34 6.25 -3.01
C GLN A 166 -4.43 6.28 -1.94
N LEU A 167 -5.69 6.29 -2.35
CA LEU A 167 -6.82 5.93 -1.50
C LEU A 167 -7.36 4.57 -1.96
N ASN A 168 -7.36 3.59 -1.07
CA ASN A 168 -7.66 2.19 -1.38
C ASN A 168 -8.93 1.76 -0.67
N THR A 169 -9.90 1.24 -1.43
CA THR A 169 -11.06 0.57 -0.86
C THR A 169 -10.88 -0.94 -1.00
N LEU A 170 -10.23 -1.55 0.00
CA LEU A 170 -9.98 -2.99 0.04
C LEU A 170 -11.23 -3.70 0.58
N ASN A 171 -12.24 -3.94 -0.26
CA ASN A 171 -13.42 -4.74 0.07
C ASN A 171 -13.51 -5.97 -0.86
N PRO A 172 -13.58 -7.20 -0.33
CA PRO A 172 -13.69 -8.45 -1.12
C PRO A 172 -14.84 -8.46 -2.14
N ALA A 173 -15.96 -7.79 -1.80
CA ALA A 173 -17.16 -7.75 -2.63
C ALA A 173 -17.13 -6.60 -3.66
N ASN A 174 -16.27 -5.60 -3.46
CA ASN A 174 -16.14 -4.41 -4.30
C ASN A 174 -14.74 -3.83 -4.11
N TYR A 175 -13.73 -4.39 -4.79
CA TYR A 175 -12.41 -3.77 -4.90
C TYR A 175 -12.55 -2.48 -5.71
N SER A 176 -13.00 -1.39 -5.07
CA SER A 176 -13.25 -0.12 -5.76
C SER A 176 -11.97 0.70 -5.90
N GLU A 177 -12.03 1.59 -6.90
CA GLU A 177 -10.97 2.37 -7.52
C GLU A 177 -9.89 2.89 -6.56
N THR A 178 -8.62 2.67 -6.91
CA THR A 178 -7.49 3.42 -6.34
C THR A 178 -7.44 4.79 -7.02
N TYR A 179 -7.65 5.86 -6.25
CA TYR A 179 -7.40 7.22 -6.71
C TYR A 179 -5.97 7.60 -6.42
N TYR A 180 -5.29 8.21 -7.40
CA TYR A 180 -3.93 8.70 -7.21
C TYR A 180 -3.72 10.15 -7.63
N THR A 181 -2.97 10.87 -6.80
CA THR A 181 -2.51 12.24 -7.09
C THR A 181 -1.03 12.20 -7.42
N GLY A 182 -0.68 12.48 -8.67
CA GLY A 182 0.70 12.48 -9.14
C GLY A 182 1.44 13.76 -8.76
N GLN A 183 2.70 13.61 -8.39
CA GLN A 183 3.66 14.69 -8.18
C GLN A 183 4.95 14.35 -8.90
N PHE A 184 5.51 15.33 -9.59
CA PHE A 184 6.79 15.21 -10.26
C PHE A 184 7.42 16.57 -10.38
N ASN A 185 8.75 16.59 -10.37
CA ASN A 185 9.52 17.76 -10.71
C ASN A 185 10.63 17.31 -11.66
N SER A 186 10.53 17.75 -12.92
CA SER A 186 11.49 17.38 -13.97
C SER A 186 12.91 17.91 -13.74
N GLU A 187 13.08 18.79 -12.74
CA GLU A 187 14.36 19.39 -12.38
C GLU A 187 15.01 18.72 -11.15
N THR A 188 14.35 17.76 -10.50
CA THR A 188 14.88 17.05 -9.34
C THR A 188 15.02 15.55 -9.59
N LEU A 189 16.07 14.97 -9.00
CA LEU A 189 16.33 13.53 -9.04
C LEU A 189 15.56 12.76 -7.95
N SER A 190 14.68 13.43 -7.23
CA SER A 190 13.83 12.84 -6.21
C SER A 190 12.41 13.35 -6.35
N VAL A 191 11.46 12.60 -5.82
CA VAL A 191 10.08 13.06 -5.64
C VAL A 191 9.76 13.27 -4.16
N ASP A 192 9.20 14.43 -3.84
CA ASP A 192 8.60 14.68 -2.53
C ASP A 192 7.07 14.69 -2.68
N VAL A 193 6.42 13.61 -2.23
CA VAL A 193 4.96 13.46 -2.36
C VAL A 193 4.26 14.21 -1.22
N ILE A 194 3.84 15.44 -1.46
CA ILE A 194 3.11 16.25 -0.48
C ILE A 194 1.70 15.68 -0.23
N LEU A 195 1.44 15.22 0.99
CA LEU A 195 0.15 14.66 1.40
C LEU A 195 -0.79 15.70 2.02
N ASN A 196 -1.73 16.22 1.22
CA ASN A 196 -2.78 17.11 1.71
C ASN A 196 -3.76 16.39 2.65
N TYR A 197 -4.06 15.12 2.38
CA TYR A 197 -4.95 14.26 3.17
C TYR A 197 -4.24 12.97 3.58
N ALA A 198 -4.78 12.29 4.58
CA ALA A 198 -4.30 10.96 4.93
C ALA A 198 -4.61 9.97 3.77
N THR A 199 -3.73 8.98 3.61
CA THR A 199 -3.70 8.10 2.43
C THR A 199 -3.52 6.64 2.85
N ASP A 200 -3.91 5.71 1.98
CA ASP A 200 -3.76 4.26 2.16
C ASP A 200 -2.52 3.69 1.48
N GLY A 201 -1.80 4.50 0.72
CA GLY A 201 -0.56 4.09 0.12
C GLY A 201 0.20 5.22 -0.55
N LEU A 202 1.47 4.95 -0.80
CA LEU A 202 2.37 5.78 -1.58
C LEU A 202 3.03 4.91 -2.64
N ALA A 203 3.32 5.46 -3.80
CA ALA A 203 4.10 4.78 -4.81
C ALA A 203 4.98 5.76 -5.56
N HIS A 204 6.22 5.40 -5.85
CA HIS A 204 7.08 6.19 -6.71
C HIS A 204 7.95 5.29 -7.60
N ASN A 205 8.64 5.88 -8.55
CA ASN A 205 9.68 5.20 -9.32
C ASN A 205 11.04 5.80 -9.04
N HIS A 206 12.09 5.03 -9.28
CA HIS A 206 13.44 5.58 -9.37
C HIS A 206 13.71 6.13 -10.77
N TYR A 207 14.43 7.25 -10.81
CA TYR A 207 14.86 7.91 -12.02
C TYR A 207 15.96 7.11 -12.76
N ASN A 208 16.17 7.48 -14.02
CA ASN A 208 17.13 6.86 -14.91
C ASN A 208 18.57 7.31 -14.58
N SER A 209 19.25 6.55 -13.74
CA SER A 209 20.64 6.78 -13.35
C SER A 209 21.43 5.48 -13.22
N PRO A 210 22.75 5.48 -13.53
CA PRO A 210 23.64 4.38 -13.16
C PRO A 210 23.70 4.13 -11.66
N ASP A 211 23.55 5.18 -10.85
CA ASP A 211 23.63 5.12 -9.39
C ASP A 211 22.24 4.90 -8.74
N ARG A 212 21.24 4.48 -9.53
CA ARG A 212 19.90 4.24 -9.00
C ARG A 212 19.95 3.09 -8.00
N LEU A 213 19.18 3.24 -6.93
CA LEU A 213 19.03 2.17 -5.94
C LEU A 213 18.13 1.06 -6.49
N HIS A 214 18.41 -0.20 -6.12
CA HIS A 214 17.59 -1.33 -6.54
C HIS A 214 16.23 -1.37 -5.83
N ASN A 215 16.13 -0.83 -4.61
CA ASN A 215 14.90 -0.76 -3.79
C ASN A 215 14.91 0.51 -2.91
N PHE A 216 14.05 0.62 -1.90
CA PHE A 216 13.89 1.81 -1.06
C PHE A 216 15.21 2.39 -0.49
N SER A 217 15.33 3.72 -0.55
CA SER A 217 16.40 4.49 0.07
C SER A 217 16.20 4.65 1.58
N ALA A 218 17.22 5.14 2.30
CA ALA A 218 17.06 5.56 3.69
C ALA A 218 16.04 6.71 3.83
N GLU A 219 15.99 7.60 2.84
CA GLU A 219 15.05 8.73 2.82
C GLU A 219 13.60 8.24 2.67
N ASP A 220 13.37 7.19 1.87
CA ASP A 220 12.05 6.56 1.78
C ASP A 220 11.57 6.02 3.12
N ILE A 221 12.43 5.31 3.85
CA ILE A 221 12.08 4.75 5.15
C ILE A 221 11.81 5.87 6.16
N TYR A 222 12.61 6.94 6.12
CA TYR A 222 12.33 8.14 6.88
C TYR A 222 10.98 8.77 6.49
N LYS A 223 10.68 8.93 5.20
CA LYS A 223 9.42 9.53 4.72
C LYS A 223 8.21 8.71 5.17
N LEU A 224 8.30 7.38 5.15
CA LEU A 224 7.28 6.49 5.72
C LEU A 224 7.02 6.80 7.20
N ALA A 225 8.08 6.88 8.01
CA ALA A 225 7.99 7.24 9.43
C ALA A 225 7.46 8.67 9.64
N TYR A 226 7.85 9.62 8.80
CA TYR A 226 7.36 10.99 8.82
C TYR A 226 5.86 11.04 8.56
N TYR A 227 5.35 10.39 7.50
CA TYR A 227 3.92 10.39 7.21
C TYR A 227 3.09 9.72 8.31
N TRP A 228 3.62 8.70 8.98
CA TRP A 228 3.02 8.15 10.19
C TRP A 228 2.95 9.21 11.30
N SER A 229 4.07 9.88 11.61
CA SER A 229 4.17 10.78 12.76
C SER A 229 3.28 12.02 12.63
N ILE A 230 3.01 12.48 11.41
CA ILE A 230 2.09 13.59 11.12
C ILE A 230 0.65 13.15 10.81
N GLY A 231 0.31 11.88 11.04
CA GLY A 231 -1.05 11.35 10.90
C GLY A 231 -1.57 11.31 9.46
N LYS A 232 -0.69 11.13 8.47
CA LYS A 232 -1.04 11.02 7.04
C LYS A 232 -1.20 9.58 6.55
N ILE A 233 -1.11 8.60 7.43
CA ILE A 233 -1.42 7.19 7.13
C ILE A 233 -2.79 6.85 7.73
N ASN A 234 -3.75 6.46 6.90
CA ASN A 234 -5.10 6.10 7.35
C ASN A 234 -5.12 4.88 8.27
N ASN A 235 -4.40 3.82 7.89
CA ASN A 235 -4.31 2.57 8.62
C ASN A 235 -2.96 1.90 8.36
N LEU A 236 -2.18 1.67 9.42
CA LEU A 236 -0.84 1.10 9.30
C LEU A 236 -0.86 -0.32 8.72
N SER A 237 -1.82 -1.16 9.13
CA SER A 237 -1.88 -2.57 8.72
C SER A 237 -2.20 -2.75 7.23
N THR A 238 -2.85 -1.77 6.60
CA THR A 238 -3.23 -1.82 5.18
C THR A 238 -2.44 -0.85 4.31
N PHE A 239 -1.53 -0.07 4.89
CA PHE A 239 -0.74 0.91 4.15
C PHE A 239 0.30 0.22 3.26
N SER A 240 0.32 0.57 1.98
CA SER A 240 1.31 0.07 1.02
C SER A 240 2.25 1.19 0.57
N TYR A 241 3.56 1.01 0.75
CA TYR A 241 4.56 1.86 0.13
C TYR A 241 5.23 1.13 -1.04
N THR A 242 5.13 1.65 -2.25
CA THR A 242 5.61 1.00 -3.46
C THR A 242 6.77 1.76 -4.07
N VAL A 243 7.78 1.04 -4.55
CA VAL A 243 8.82 1.58 -5.43
C VAL A 243 8.92 0.74 -6.69
N VAL A 244 9.05 1.39 -7.84
CA VAL A 244 9.27 0.73 -9.12
C VAL A 244 10.59 1.20 -9.72
N THR A 245 11.47 0.27 -10.04
CA THR A 245 12.74 0.53 -10.72
C THR A 245 12.66 0.00 -12.16
N ASP A 246 13.72 0.19 -12.93
CA ASP A 246 13.83 -0.34 -14.29
C ASP A 246 13.93 -1.87 -14.34
N SER A 247 14.36 -2.49 -13.24
CA SER A 247 14.69 -3.90 -13.14
C SER A 247 13.72 -4.69 -12.26
N THR A 248 13.05 -4.03 -11.31
CA THR A 248 12.21 -4.69 -10.31
C THR A 248 11.18 -3.72 -9.72
N SER A 249 10.27 -4.25 -8.90
CA SER A 249 9.33 -3.43 -8.13
C SER A 249 9.17 -4.02 -6.74
N TYR A 250 8.90 -3.18 -5.76
CA TYR A 250 8.70 -3.59 -4.39
C TYR A 250 7.48 -2.95 -3.78
N ILE A 251 6.83 -3.69 -2.90
CA ILE A 251 5.85 -3.17 -1.95
C ILE A 251 6.41 -3.39 -0.54
N LEU A 252 6.48 -2.34 0.24
CA LEU A 252 6.81 -2.36 1.66
C LEU A 252 5.54 -2.14 2.45
N MET A 253 5.25 -3.05 3.37
CA MET A 253 4.10 -2.99 4.25
C MET A 253 4.54 -2.98 5.71
N ILE A 254 3.73 -2.38 6.56
CA ILE A 254 3.88 -2.46 8.02
C ILE A 254 3.18 -3.75 8.48
N ASP A 255 3.95 -4.75 8.90
CA ASP A 255 3.41 -6.04 9.34
C ASP A 255 3.26 -6.15 10.86
N ASP A 256 4.04 -5.37 11.61
CA ASP A 256 3.89 -5.17 13.04
C ASP A 256 3.89 -3.66 13.34
N PRO A 257 2.71 -3.05 13.51
CA PRO A 257 2.61 -1.62 13.81
C PRO A 257 3.33 -1.20 15.09
N ALA A 258 3.41 -2.05 16.12
CA ALA A 258 4.08 -1.70 17.37
C ALA A 258 5.61 -1.70 17.20
N ALA A 259 6.14 -2.70 16.49
CA ALA A 259 7.56 -2.74 16.13
C ALA A 259 7.92 -1.57 15.20
N PHE A 260 7.07 -1.24 14.22
CA PHE A 260 7.28 -0.10 13.34
C PHE A 260 7.30 1.24 14.08
N ILE A 261 6.37 1.47 15.01
CA ILE A 261 6.35 2.71 15.83
C ILE A 261 7.65 2.81 16.64
N THR A 262 8.09 1.72 17.26
CA THR A 262 9.34 1.69 18.03
C THR A 262 10.55 1.97 17.13
N PHE A 263 10.55 1.38 15.93
CA PHE A 263 11.57 1.62 14.91
C PHE A 263 11.63 3.07 14.45
N ALA A 264 10.48 3.65 14.12
CA ALA A 264 10.36 5.03 13.69
C ALA A 264 10.86 6.00 14.77
N GLN A 265 10.46 5.79 16.02
CA GLN A 265 10.88 6.63 17.15
C GLN A 265 12.36 6.48 17.50
N THR A 266 12.96 5.32 17.24
CA THR A 266 14.39 5.08 17.53
C THR A 266 15.30 5.72 16.49
N TRP A 267 14.92 5.65 15.21
CA TRP A 267 15.78 6.06 14.11
C TRP A 267 15.45 7.44 13.53
N PHE A 268 14.26 7.99 13.78
CA PHE A 268 13.78 9.18 13.06
C PHE A 268 13.12 10.25 13.94
N ASP A 269 13.39 10.30 15.24
CA ASP A 269 12.91 11.35 16.15
C ASP A 269 13.71 12.67 16.04
N THR A 270 14.93 12.62 15.50
CA THR A 270 15.87 13.75 15.38
C THR A 270 16.64 13.70 14.06
N GLU A 271 17.19 14.84 13.62
CA GLU A 271 18.02 14.91 12.41
C GLU A 271 19.29 14.06 12.53
N GLU A 272 19.88 14.01 13.72
CA GLU A 272 21.03 13.16 14.03
C GLU A 272 20.71 11.68 13.86
N HIS A 273 19.55 11.22 14.33
CA HIS A 273 19.15 9.82 14.17
C HIS A 273 18.82 9.48 12.71
N ILE A 274 18.21 10.39 11.94
CA ILE A 274 18.01 10.21 10.49
C ILE A 274 19.36 9.98 9.79
N LYS A 275 20.36 10.81 10.09
CA LYS A 275 21.73 10.65 9.57
C LYS A 275 22.37 9.33 10.04
N ALA A 276 22.13 8.95 11.30
CA ALA A 276 22.63 7.68 11.85
C ALA A 276 22.03 6.47 11.14
N PHE A 277 20.73 6.49 10.79
CA PHE A 277 20.08 5.43 10.03
C PHE A 277 20.66 5.33 8.62
N ALA A 278 20.92 6.46 7.94
CA ALA A 278 21.59 6.44 6.65
C ALA A 278 23.00 5.82 6.75
N ILE A 279 23.78 6.15 7.78
CA ILE A 279 25.08 5.51 8.03
C ILE A 279 24.91 4.00 8.29
N HIS A 280 23.91 3.62 9.08
CA HIS A 280 23.60 2.23 9.37
C HIS A 280 23.32 1.44 8.09
N LEU A 281 22.39 1.92 7.26
CA LEU A 281 22.02 1.26 6.01
C LEU A 281 23.19 1.21 5.02
N TYR A 282 23.71 2.37 4.60
CA TYR A 282 24.68 2.45 3.51
C TYR A 282 26.08 1.99 3.92
N ARG A 283 26.57 2.38 5.10
CA ARG A 283 27.96 2.12 5.50
C ARG A 283 28.13 0.83 6.30
N ASN A 284 27.25 0.57 7.28
CA ASN A 284 27.43 -0.60 8.14
C ASN A 284 26.92 -1.89 7.48
N PHE A 285 25.84 -1.79 6.69
CA PHE A 285 25.26 -2.92 5.96
C PHE A 285 25.67 -2.99 4.50
N HIS A 286 26.49 -2.04 4.02
CA HIS A 286 27.03 -2.05 2.65
C HIS A 286 25.93 -2.05 1.57
N TYR A 287 24.79 -1.44 1.89
CA TYR A 287 23.69 -1.27 0.96
C TYR A 287 24.07 -0.26 -0.14
N ALA A 288 23.76 -0.60 -1.39
CA ALA A 288 24.04 0.19 -2.58
C ALA A 288 25.53 0.53 -2.79
N ASN A 289 26.42 -0.39 -2.42
CA ASN A 289 27.82 -0.28 -2.81
C ASN A 289 27.98 -0.51 -4.33
N ASP A 290 28.95 0.18 -4.93
CA ASP A 290 29.27 0.05 -6.35
C ASP A 290 29.46 -1.43 -6.75
N GLY A 291 28.66 -1.87 -7.72
CA GLY A 291 28.72 -3.23 -8.27
C GLY A 291 27.91 -4.28 -7.50
N ASN A 292 27.20 -3.91 -6.44
CA ASN A 292 26.24 -4.81 -5.81
C ASN A 292 25.18 -5.28 -6.82
N SER A 293 24.83 -6.56 -6.73
CA SER A 293 23.66 -7.13 -7.38
C SER A 293 22.37 -6.81 -6.61
N ILE A 294 21.21 -6.95 -7.28
CA ILE A 294 19.89 -6.78 -6.65
C ILE A 294 19.76 -7.64 -5.39
N ASP A 295 20.14 -8.92 -5.45
CA ASP A 295 20.07 -9.83 -4.31
C ASP A 295 21.03 -9.43 -3.17
N GLU A 296 22.18 -8.80 -3.46
CA GLU A 296 23.08 -8.25 -2.43
C GLU A 296 22.44 -7.06 -1.71
N ASP A 297 21.87 -6.13 -2.45
CA ASP A 297 21.21 -4.95 -1.90
C ASP A 297 19.94 -5.30 -1.12
N GLU A 298 19.16 -6.28 -1.56
CA GLU A 298 18.01 -6.75 -0.81
C GLU A 298 18.41 -7.41 0.51
N ARG A 299 19.50 -8.19 0.54
CA ARG A 299 20.04 -8.73 1.79
C ARG A 299 20.51 -7.63 2.71
N ALA A 300 21.28 -6.67 2.19
CA ALA A 300 21.81 -5.55 2.96
C ALA A 300 20.66 -4.74 3.59
N PHE A 301 19.66 -4.38 2.77
CA PHE A 301 18.48 -3.65 3.19
C PHE A 301 17.68 -4.38 4.27
N LEU A 302 17.32 -5.65 4.03
CA LEU A 302 16.55 -6.43 4.99
C LEU A 302 17.31 -6.70 6.30
N ASN A 303 18.62 -6.96 6.23
CA ASN A 303 19.44 -7.11 7.42
C ASN A 303 19.52 -5.81 8.22
N ALA A 304 19.67 -4.65 7.56
CA ALA A 304 19.69 -3.35 8.23
C ALA A 304 18.40 -3.08 9.01
N LEU A 305 17.24 -3.46 8.44
CA LEU A 305 15.93 -3.33 9.09
C LEU A 305 15.71 -4.33 10.24
N GLN A 306 16.47 -5.42 10.31
CA GLN A 306 16.38 -6.43 11.37
C GLN A 306 17.47 -6.30 12.44
N ALA A 307 18.45 -5.43 12.23
CA ALA A 307 19.63 -5.32 13.06
C ALA A 307 19.44 -4.47 14.32
N PRO A 308 20.25 -4.72 15.38
CA PRO A 308 20.32 -3.87 16.56
C PRO A 308 20.45 -2.37 16.22
N PRO A 309 19.91 -1.47 17.04
CA PRO A 309 19.46 -1.69 18.42
C PRO A 309 18.06 -2.29 18.56
N LEU A 310 17.37 -2.57 17.44
CA LEU A 310 16.02 -3.12 17.44
C LEU A 310 16.00 -4.54 16.87
N ASN A 311 15.04 -5.35 17.34
CA ASN A 311 14.84 -6.71 16.82
C ASN A 311 13.78 -6.72 15.71
N GLY A 312 13.99 -5.89 14.68
CA GLY A 312 13.06 -5.76 13.55
C GLY A 312 12.34 -4.41 13.48
N ALA A 313 12.14 -3.95 12.24
CA ALA A 313 11.46 -2.69 11.94
C ALA A 313 9.94 -2.79 11.87
N GLY A 314 9.33 -3.98 12.05
CA GLY A 314 7.90 -4.19 11.80
C GLY A 314 7.51 -3.93 10.34
N LEU A 315 8.44 -4.20 9.41
CA LEU A 315 8.28 -4.00 7.98
C LEU A 315 8.44 -5.32 7.24
N LYS A 316 7.57 -5.55 6.25
CA LYS A 316 7.61 -6.69 5.33
C LYS A 316 7.78 -6.20 3.90
N LEU A 317 8.82 -6.69 3.24
CA LEU A 317 9.15 -6.36 1.86
C LEU A 317 8.63 -7.44 0.91
N PHE A 318 7.97 -7.02 -0.16
CA PHE A 318 7.45 -7.86 -1.21
C PHE A 318 8.17 -7.53 -2.52
N ARG A 319 8.75 -8.53 -3.17
CA ARG A 319 9.40 -8.42 -4.49
C ARG A 319 8.39 -8.73 -5.58
N GLY A 320 8.19 -7.80 -6.50
CA GLY A 320 7.38 -8.00 -7.70
C GLY A 320 8.08 -8.91 -8.71
N ASN A 321 7.30 -9.68 -9.45
CA ASN A 321 7.82 -10.37 -10.63
C ASN A 321 7.99 -9.39 -11.82
N ALA A 322 8.60 -9.85 -12.91
CA ALA A 322 8.83 -9.02 -14.10
C ALA A 322 7.54 -8.45 -14.72
N GLY A 323 6.40 -9.14 -14.55
CA GLY A 323 5.09 -8.69 -15.02
C GLY A 323 4.41 -7.68 -14.10
N MET A 324 4.94 -7.46 -12.88
CA MET A 324 4.31 -6.69 -11.80
C MET A 324 2.87 -7.13 -11.50
N ASN A 325 2.57 -8.42 -11.68
CA ASN A 325 1.24 -9.00 -11.47
C ASN A 325 1.22 -10.03 -10.33
N SER A 326 2.36 -10.26 -9.69
CA SER A 326 2.48 -11.03 -8.46
C SER A 326 3.63 -10.48 -7.63
N PHE A 327 3.47 -10.47 -6.31
CA PHE A 327 4.46 -9.96 -5.37
C PHE A 327 4.74 -11.00 -4.30
N THR A 328 6.01 -11.40 -4.19
CA THR A 328 6.44 -12.44 -3.26
C THR A 328 7.09 -11.78 -2.04
N PRO A 329 6.58 -11.99 -0.82
CA PRO A 329 7.24 -11.51 0.39
C PRO A 329 8.62 -12.17 0.54
N ILE A 330 9.63 -11.39 0.85
CA ILE A 330 11.02 -11.85 1.02
C ILE A 330 11.57 -11.51 2.40
N LYS A 331 12.48 -12.33 2.90
CA LYS A 331 13.25 -12.09 4.13
C LYS A 331 14.66 -12.65 4.01
N VAL A 332 15.52 -12.26 4.93
CA VAL A 332 16.78 -12.95 5.17
C VAL A 332 16.55 -14.09 6.16
N SER A 333 16.99 -15.30 5.82
CA SER A 333 16.96 -16.47 6.70
C SER A 333 17.98 -16.33 7.84
N SER A 334 17.89 -17.20 8.84
CA SER A 334 18.93 -17.29 9.89
C SER A 334 20.32 -17.66 9.35
N THR A 335 20.42 -18.15 8.11
CA THR A 335 21.67 -18.46 7.42
C THR A 335 22.17 -17.33 6.53
N GLY A 336 21.49 -16.17 6.52
CA GLY A 336 21.87 -15.02 5.71
C GLY A 336 21.43 -15.08 4.25
N GLN A 337 20.55 -16.02 3.87
CA GLN A 337 20.07 -16.17 2.49
C GLN A 337 18.73 -15.48 2.28
N LEU A 338 18.48 -14.95 1.07
CA LEU A 338 17.15 -14.51 0.69
C LEU A 338 16.24 -15.71 0.49
N VAL A 339 15.11 -15.69 1.18
CA VAL A 339 14.07 -16.72 1.09
C VAL A 339 12.70 -16.05 1.04
N THR A 340 11.72 -16.76 0.50
CA THR A 340 10.32 -16.36 0.63
C THR A 340 9.97 -16.25 2.12
N ASN A 341 9.26 -15.18 2.48
CA ASN A 341 8.72 -14.97 3.81
C ASN A 341 7.23 -15.33 3.82
N PRO A 342 6.83 -16.54 4.24
CA PRO A 342 5.44 -16.95 4.20
C PRO A 342 4.53 -15.94 4.89
N CYS A 343 3.30 -15.84 4.41
CA CYS A 343 2.29 -14.91 4.90
C CYS A 343 1.72 -15.30 6.27
N ASN A 344 2.12 -16.47 6.79
CA ASN A 344 1.56 -17.15 7.96
C ASN A 344 2.68 -17.58 8.90
#